data_AF-A0A7C0YM88-F1
#
_entry.id   AF-A0A7C0YM88-F1
#
_cell.length_a   1.000
_cell.length_b   1.000
_cell.length_c   1.000
_cell.angle_alpha   90.00
_cell.angle_beta   90.00
_cell.angle_gamma   90.00
#
_symmetry.space_group_name_H-M   'P 1'
#
loop_
_entity.id
_entity.type
_entity.pdbx_description
1 polymer ?
#
loop_
_entity_poly.entity_id
_entity_poly.type
_entity_poly.pdbx_seq_one_letter_code
_entity_poly.pdbx_strand_id
1 'polypeptide(L)'
;MMTGKCGRCDLRSELELLREENKQLKEELQRLRLKIFGIKPSKKKRNDSDSDAEVRKTKKHGPPFGHEGRARKRPTRVDRRVLLRFESCPDCGGDLSELQEPRVRYTEDIAPAKLFVTEHIIKQGYCPACKQVVYPDVAEAIGNRHFGVNFLLYITYLRYTLNLPYNKMVQLLNDTYQAGVSEGTLVDYIKLAAQVFGPEYERIKHDMQRQKNCHYDDTGQRVDGENRWLWVFIN
;
A
#
# COMPACT_ATOMS: atom_id res chain seq x y z
N MET A 1 -25.96 -35.39 -53.89
CA MET A 1 -25.46 -34.00 -53.81
C MET A 1 -25.19 -33.67 -52.35
N MET A 2 -23.96 -33.86 -51.88
CA MET A 2 -23.57 -33.54 -50.50
C MET A 2 -22.75 -32.26 -50.52
N THR A 3 -23.34 -31.16 -50.06
CA THR A 3 -22.65 -29.88 -49.87
C THR A 3 -21.82 -29.97 -48.58
N GLY A 4 -20.52 -30.25 -48.74
CA GLY A 4 -19.56 -30.23 -47.64
C GLY A 4 -19.44 -28.82 -47.07
N LYS A 5 -19.91 -28.63 -45.82
CA LYS A 5 -19.63 -27.41 -45.04
C LYS A 5 -18.13 -27.33 -44.80
N CYS A 6 -17.51 -26.27 -45.32
CA CYS A 6 -16.08 -26.00 -45.19
C CYS A 6 -15.75 -25.55 -43.77
N GLY A 7 -15.31 -26.47 -42.89
CA GLY A 7 -14.92 -26.15 -41.49
C GLY A 7 -13.76 -25.15 -41.35
N ARG A 8 -13.08 -24.80 -42.45
CA ARG A 8 -12.07 -23.73 -42.51
C ARG A 8 -12.67 -22.32 -42.52
N CYS A 9 -13.93 -22.19 -42.95
CA CYS A 9 -14.66 -20.93 -42.93
C CYS A 9 -15.18 -20.63 -41.51
N ASP A 10 -15.71 -21.63 -40.81
CA ASP A 10 -16.21 -21.49 -39.44
C ASP A 10 -15.08 -21.08 -38.46
N LEU A 11 -13.90 -21.70 -38.59
CA LEU A 11 -12.72 -21.35 -37.77
C LEU A 11 -12.19 -19.93 -38.03
N ARG A 12 -12.33 -19.43 -39.27
CA ARG A 12 -11.90 -18.05 -39.62
C ARG A 12 -12.86 -17.02 -39.04
N SER A 13 -14.16 -17.29 -39.11
CA SER A 13 -15.18 -16.43 -38.50
C SER A 13 -15.05 -16.38 -36.98
N GLU A 14 -14.74 -17.51 -36.33
CA GLU A 14 -14.49 -17.55 -34.89
C GLU A 14 -13.22 -16.77 -34.48
N LEU A 15 -12.15 -16.86 -35.28
CA LEU A 15 -10.94 -16.06 -35.06
C LEU A 15 -11.18 -14.55 -35.22
N GLU A 16 -12.05 -14.15 -36.15
CA GLU A 16 -12.41 -12.74 -36.33
C GLU A 16 -13.27 -12.22 -35.16
N LEU A 17 -14.23 -13.02 -34.70
CA LEU A 17 -15.03 -12.72 -33.49
C LEU A 17 -14.16 -12.56 -32.25
N LEU A 18 -13.30 -13.54 -31.98
CA LEU A 18 -12.38 -13.51 -30.84
C LEU A 18 -11.41 -12.33 -30.89
N ARG A 19 -10.99 -11.90 -32.10
CA ARG A 19 -10.15 -10.72 -32.28
C ARG A 19 -10.89 -9.44 -31.97
N GLU A 20 -12.16 -9.33 -32.39
CA GLU A 20 -12.99 -8.17 -32.10
C GLU A 20 -13.33 -8.08 -30.62
N GLU A 21 -13.66 -9.20 -29.96
CA GLU A 21 -13.86 -9.26 -28.51
C GLU A 21 -12.59 -8.86 -27.75
N ASN A 22 -11.41 -9.36 -28.17
CA ASN A 22 -10.14 -8.97 -27.57
C ASN A 22 -9.86 -7.47 -27.73
N LYS A 23 -10.27 -6.88 -28.86
CA LYS A 23 -10.11 -5.44 -29.10
C LYS A 23 -11.02 -4.64 -28.16
N GLN A 24 -12.29 -5.01 -28.05
CA GLN A 24 -13.26 -4.37 -27.16
C GLN A 24 -12.84 -4.48 -25.69
N LEU A 25 -12.43 -5.67 -25.24
CA LEU A 25 -11.93 -5.89 -23.87
C LEU A 25 -10.68 -5.06 -23.57
N LYS A 26 -9.77 -4.89 -24.55
CA LYS A 26 -8.58 -4.04 -24.38
C LYS A 26 -8.94 -2.57 -24.27
N GLU A 27 -9.89 -2.09 -25.06
CA GLU A 27 -10.39 -0.71 -25.01
C GLU A 27 -11.10 -0.43 -23.68
N GLU A 28 -11.91 -1.38 -23.18
CA GLU A 28 -12.58 -1.27 -21.90
C GLU A 28 -11.58 -1.29 -20.72
N LEU A 29 -10.59 -2.19 -20.75
CA LEU A 29 -9.49 -2.21 -19.79
C LEU A 29 -8.73 -0.88 -19.79
N GLN A 30 -8.47 -0.29 -20.95
CA GLN A 30 -7.83 1.01 -21.06
C GLN A 30 -8.70 2.11 -20.45
N ARG A 31 -10.01 2.10 -20.71
CA ARG A 31 -10.97 3.06 -20.14
C ARG A 31 -11.05 2.95 -18.61
N LEU A 32 -11.12 1.74 -18.08
CA LEU A 32 -11.15 1.47 -16.63
C LEU A 32 -9.83 1.89 -15.98
N ARG A 33 -8.68 1.60 -16.60
CA ARG A 33 -7.37 2.09 -16.13
C ARG A 33 -7.33 3.62 -16.06
N LEU A 34 -7.84 4.32 -17.07
CA LEU A 34 -7.88 5.79 -17.07
C LEU A 34 -8.76 6.34 -15.93
N LYS A 35 -9.88 5.66 -15.60
CA LYS A 35 -10.76 6.04 -14.47
C LYS A 35 -10.12 5.76 -13.11
N ILE A 36 -9.50 4.60 -12.93
CA ILE A 36 -8.89 4.19 -11.66
C ILE A 36 -7.66 5.03 -11.33
N PHE A 37 -6.80 5.29 -12.32
CA PHE A 37 -5.50 5.92 -12.08
C PHE A 37 -5.47 7.43 -12.40
N GLY A 38 -6.56 8.02 -12.90
CA GLY A 38 -6.65 9.47 -13.16
C GLY A 38 -5.66 10.01 -14.21
N ILE A 39 -5.00 9.14 -14.98
CA ILE A 39 -3.99 9.51 -15.98
C ILE A 39 -4.72 10.08 -17.20
N LYS A 40 -4.88 11.40 -17.29
CA LYS A 40 -5.41 12.03 -18.51
C LYS A 40 -4.38 11.90 -19.64
N PRO A 41 -4.78 11.52 -20.87
CA PRO A 41 -3.88 11.60 -22.01
C PRO A 41 -3.45 13.06 -22.21
N SER A 42 -2.14 13.29 -22.36
CA SER A 42 -1.58 14.62 -22.58
C SER A 42 -2.22 15.25 -23.82
N LYS A 43 -2.88 16.40 -23.66
CA LYS A 43 -3.34 17.19 -24.82
C LYS A 43 -2.12 17.56 -25.67
N LYS A 44 -2.06 17.09 -26.92
CA LYS A 44 -1.13 17.60 -27.92
C LYS A 44 -1.44 19.11 -28.08
N LYS A 45 -0.49 19.97 -27.69
CA LYS A 45 -0.55 21.40 -28.02
C LYS A 45 -0.60 21.52 -29.55
N ARG A 46 -1.61 22.23 -30.07
CA ARG A 46 -1.61 22.74 -31.44
C ARG A 46 -0.52 23.80 -31.53
N ASN A 47 0.41 23.61 -32.45
CA ASN A 47 1.35 24.67 -32.83
C ASN A 47 0.61 25.55 -33.83
N ASP A 48 0.12 26.71 -33.37
CA ASP A 48 -0.22 27.80 -34.27
C ASP A 48 1.08 28.60 -34.51
N SER A 49 1.40 28.77 -35.79
CA SER A 49 2.58 29.45 -36.30
C SER A 49 2.39 30.98 -36.39
N ASP A 50 3.53 31.66 -36.27
CA ASP A 50 3.83 33.06 -36.62
C ASP A 50 3.34 34.20 -35.72
N SER A 51 4.28 34.75 -34.94
CA SER A 51 4.87 36.07 -35.24
C SER A 51 6.04 36.37 -34.28
N ASP A 52 7.15 36.81 -34.87
CA ASP A 52 8.33 37.49 -34.29
C ASP A 52 8.61 37.31 -32.80
N ALA A 53 9.33 36.24 -32.46
CA ALA A 53 9.91 36.06 -31.13
C ALA A 53 11.42 36.27 -31.21
N GLU A 54 11.91 37.35 -30.59
CA GLU A 54 13.26 37.40 -30.04
C GLU A 54 13.60 36.04 -29.42
N VAL A 55 14.78 35.50 -29.78
CA VAL A 55 15.26 34.19 -29.30
C VAL A 55 15.47 34.27 -27.78
N ARG A 56 14.38 34.16 -27.02
CA ARG A 56 14.40 33.92 -25.59
C ARG A 56 15.03 32.56 -25.40
N LYS A 57 16.33 32.54 -25.05
CA LYS A 57 17.05 31.33 -24.64
C LYS A 57 16.18 30.59 -23.62
N THR A 58 15.57 29.50 -24.05
CA THR A 58 14.84 28.61 -23.17
C THR A 58 15.82 28.15 -22.11
N LYS A 59 15.61 28.57 -20.86
CA LYS A 59 16.38 28.05 -19.72
C LYS A 59 16.21 26.53 -19.78
N LYS A 60 17.32 25.80 -19.95
CA LYS A 60 17.29 24.34 -19.91
C LYS A 60 16.74 23.93 -18.55
N HIS A 61 15.60 23.25 -18.55
CA HIS A 61 15.05 22.65 -17.34
C HIS A 61 15.97 21.52 -16.91
N GLY A 62 16.63 21.68 -15.76
CA GLY A 62 17.53 20.68 -15.20
C GLY A 62 18.52 21.32 -14.23
N PRO A 63 19.20 20.50 -13.41
CA PRO A 63 20.31 20.96 -12.60
C PRO A 63 21.39 21.62 -13.48
N PRO A 64 22.15 22.59 -12.94
CA PRO A 64 23.25 23.21 -13.68
C PRO A 64 24.28 22.17 -14.14
N PHE A 65 24.99 22.50 -15.21
CA PHE A 65 26.11 21.70 -15.70
C PHE A 65 27.13 21.46 -14.57
N GLY A 66 27.51 20.19 -14.36
CA GLY A 66 28.41 19.78 -13.27
C GLY A 66 27.70 19.36 -11.97
N HIS A 67 26.37 19.36 -11.91
CA HIS A 67 25.65 18.83 -10.75
C HIS A 67 25.84 17.31 -10.63
N GLU A 68 26.23 16.83 -9.44
CA GLU A 68 26.36 15.39 -9.18
C GLU A 68 25.02 14.68 -9.37
N GLY A 69 25.03 13.59 -10.13
CA GLY A 69 23.85 12.77 -10.37
C GLY A 69 23.45 12.02 -9.10
N ARG A 70 22.30 12.37 -8.50
CA ARG A 70 21.68 11.58 -7.43
C ARG A 70 20.75 10.51 -8.00
N ALA A 71 21.30 9.58 -8.78
CA ALA A 71 20.54 8.44 -9.27
C ALA A 71 20.12 7.53 -8.10
N ARG A 72 18.94 6.89 -8.19
CA ARG A 72 18.51 5.88 -7.23
C ARG A 72 19.54 4.74 -7.22
N LYS A 73 20.04 4.38 -6.03
CA LYS A 73 20.96 3.27 -5.86
C LYS A 73 20.26 1.95 -6.21
N ARG A 74 21.02 0.96 -6.69
CA ARG A 74 20.49 -0.41 -6.88
C ARG A 74 20.04 -0.95 -5.52
N PRO A 75 18.86 -1.61 -5.43
CA PRO A 75 18.40 -2.18 -4.18
C PRO A 75 19.31 -3.32 -3.73
N THR A 76 19.52 -3.43 -2.42
CA THR A 76 20.36 -4.47 -1.80
C THR A 76 19.63 -5.78 -1.59
N ARG A 77 18.31 -5.72 -1.40
CA ARG A 77 17.42 -6.86 -1.24
C ARG A 77 16.66 -7.13 -2.54
N VAL A 78 16.51 -8.41 -2.90
CA VAL A 78 15.72 -8.85 -4.05
C VAL A 78 14.81 -9.98 -3.62
N ASP A 79 13.50 -9.73 -3.59
CA ASP A 79 12.49 -10.72 -3.16
C ASP A 79 12.16 -11.75 -4.25
N ARG A 80 12.28 -11.37 -5.53
CA ARG A 80 12.02 -12.25 -6.68
C ARG A 80 13.01 -11.99 -7.81
N ARG A 81 13.59 -13.05 -8.39
CA ARG A 81 14.38 -12.99 -9.64
C ARG A 81 13.59 -13.62 -10.77
N VAL A 82 13.50 -12.93 -11.89
CA VAL A 82 12.88 -13.42 -13.12
C VAL A 82 13.91 -13.33 -14.23
N LEU A 83 14.25 -14.47 -14.82
CA LEU A 83 15.12 -14.53 -15.98
C LEU A 83 14.25 -14.40 -17.23
N LEU A 84 14.48 -13.35 -18.01
CA LEU A 84 13.78 -13.10 -19.27
C LEU A 84 14.67 -13.58 -20.42
N ARG A 85 14.15 -14.51 -21.22
CA ARG A 85 14.83 -15.10 -22.39
C ARG A 85 13.85 -15.13 -23.56
N PHE A 86 14.38 -14.94 -24.76
CA PHE A 86 13.64 -15.21 -25.99
C PHE A 86 13.90 -16.65 -26.41
N GLU A 87 12.86 -17.36 -26.84
CA GLU A 87 12.99 -18.70 -27.41
C GLU A 87 13.48 -18.64 -28.87
N SER A 88 13.13 -17.57 -29.59
CA SER A 88 13.54 -17.29 -30.97
C SER A 88 13.65 -15.79 -31.22
N CYS A 89 14.32 -15.39 -32.30
CA CYS A 89 14.41 -14.00 -32.70
C CYS A 89 13.00 -13.41 -32.94
N PRO A 90 12.61 -12.30 -32.28
CA PRO A 90 11.27 -11.74 -32.43
C PRO A 90 11.01 -11.15 -33.82
N ASP A 91 12.07 -10.84 -34.57
CA ASP A 91 11.98 -10.20 -35.89
C ASP A 91 11.96 -11.21 -37.05
N CYS A 92 12.79 -12.27 -36.99
CA CYS A 92 12.91 -13.26 -38.07
C CYS A 92 12.57 -14.70 -37.69
N GLY A 93 12.35 -14.99 -36.39
CA GLY A 93 12.03 -16.33 -35.90
C GLY A 93 13.20 -17.32 -35.84
N GLY A 94 14.41 -16.91 -36.21
CA GLY A 94 15.60 -17.77 -36.17
C GLY A 94 16.15 -18.00 -34.76
N ASP A 95 17.12 -18.92 -34.67
CA ASP A 95 17.80 -19.26 -33.42
C ASP A 95 18.60 -18.08 -32.84
N LEU A 96 18.66 -18.00 -31.51
CA LEU A 96 19.39 -16.97 -30.77
C LEU A 96 20.56 -17.57 -30.00
N SER A 97 21.72 -16.93 -30.07
CA SER A 97 22.84 -17.17 -29.17
C SER A 97 22.78 -16.21 -27.98
N GLU A 98 22.88 -16.73 -26.74
CA GLU A 98 22.95 -15.87 -25.55
C GLU A 98 24.28 -15.09 -25.48
N LEU A 99 24.21 -13.81 -25.12
CA LEU A 99 25.39 -13.01 -24.79
C LEU A 99 25.86 -13.31 -23.37
N GLN A 100 27.18 -13.18 -23.11
CA GLN A 100 27.76 -13.53 -21.81
C GLN A 100 27.32 -12.59 -20.67
N GLU A 101 27.15 -11.30 -20.95
CA GLU A 101 26.80 -10.31 -19.94
C GLU A 101 25.30 -9.94 -20.00
N PRO A 102 24.49 -10.38 -19.03
CA PRO A 102 23.09 -9.99 -18.98
C PRO A 102 22.92 -8.56 -18.48
N ARG A 103 22.00 -7.81 -19.09
CA ARG A 103 21.53 -6.53 -18.56
C ARG A 103 20.57 -6.78 -17.39
N VAL A 104 20.94 -6.33 -16.20
CA VAL A 104 20.09 -6.41 -15.01
C VAL A 104 19.27 -5.13 -14.82
N ARG A 105 17.95 -5.27 -14.65
CA ARG A 105 17.02 -4.19 -14.30
C ARG A 105 16.26 -4.56 -13.04
N TYR A 106 16.05 -3.58 -12.17
CA TYR A 106 15.25 -3.72 -10.96
C TYR A 106 13.88 -3.05 -11.14
N THR A 107 12.86 -3.66 -10.56
CA THR A 107 11.52 -3.09 -10.39
C THR A 107 11.18 -3.21 -8.92
N GLU A 108 10.98 -2.08 -8.24
CA GLU A 108 10.50 -2.02 -6.86
C GLU A 108 9.00 -1.72 -6.92
N ASP A 109 8.17 -2.61 -6.38
CA ASP A 109 6.72 -2.52 -6.44
C ASP A 109 6.10 -2.83 -5.06
N ILE A 110 4.85 -2.41 -4.84
CA ILE A 110 4.13 -2.59 -3.58
C ILE A 110 3.33 -3.88 -3.64
N ALA A 111 3.63 -4.82 -2.74
CA ALA A 111 2.82 -6.01 -2.58
C ALA A 111 1.43 -5.65 -2.03
N PRO A 112 0.33 -6.21 -2.58
CA PRO A 112 -1.00 -6.02 -2.02
C PRO A 112 -1.05 -6.44 -0.54
N ALA A 113 -1.55 -5.56 0.32
CA ALA A 113 -1.67 -5.85 1.73
C ALA A 113 -2.77 -6.89 1.98
N LYS A 114 -2.62 -7.70 3.04
CA LYS A 114 -3.59 -8.74 3.41
C LYS A 114 -3.88 -8.69 4.90
N LEU A 115 -5.15 -8.85 5.25
CA LEU A 115 -5.56 -9.15 6.62
C LEU A 115 -5.44 -10.66 6.86
N PHE A 116 -4.80 -11.06 7.96
CA PHE A 116 -4.72 -12.47 8.36
C PHE A 116 -5.79 -12.76 9.40
N VAL A 117 -6.63 -13.75 9.14
CA VAL A 117 -7.69 -14.20 10.05
C VAL A 117 -7.32 -15.59 10.55
N THR A 118 -7.19 -15.74 11.87
CA THR A 118 -6.92 -17.01 12.54
C THR A 118 -8.19 -17.48 13.24
N GLU A 119 -8.72 -18.63 12.83
CA GLU A 119 -9.81 -19.30 13.53
C GLU A 119 -9.24 -20.06 14.74
N HIS A 120 -9.62 -19.65 15.94
CA HIS A 120 -9.25 -20.35 17.17
C HIS A 120 -10.39 -21.30 17.56
N ILE A 121 -10.17 -22.60 17.42
CA ILE A 121 -11.13 -23.63 17.85
C ILE A 121 -10.89 -23.89 19.34
N ILE A 122 -11.63 -23.18 20.20
CA ILE A 122 -11.49 -23.27 21.65
C ILE A 122 -12.31 -24.45 22.18
N LYS A 123 -11.63 -25.50 22.65
CA LYS A 123 -12.28 -26.63 23.32
C LYS A 123 -12.35 -26.37 24.82
N GLN A 124 -13.57 -26.29 25.33
CA GLN A 124 -13.82 -26.20 26.77
C GLN A 124 -13.62 -27.55 27.46
N GLY A 125 -13.10 -27.52 28.69
CA GLY A 125 -12.97 -28.70 29.55
C GLY A 125 -13.81 -28.53 30.81
N TYR A 126 -14.38 -29.61 31.35
CA TYR A 126 -15.02 -29.58 32.66
C TYR A 126 -14.07 -30.19 33.71
N CYS A 127 -13.81 -29.45 34.79
CA CYS A 127 -13.00 -29.94 35.90
C CYS A 127 -13.90 -30.53 36.99
N PRO A 128 -13.82 -31.84 37.27
CA PRO A 128 -14.69 -32.48 38.28
C PRO A 128 -14.33 -32.08 39.71
N ALA A 129 -13.09 -31.66 39.97
CA ALA A 129 -12.64 -31.29 41.31
C ALA A 129 -13.22 -29.95 41.77
N CYS A 130 -13.14 -28.91 40.93
CA CYS A 130 -13.69 -27.58 41.23
C CYS A 130 -15.09 -27.36 40.67
N LYS A 131 -15.62 -28.30 39.87
CA LYS A 131 -16.94 -28.26 39.22
C LYS A 131 -17.14 -27.07 38.26
N GLN A 132 -16.06 -26.57 37.67
CA GLN A 132 -16.07 -25.45 36.72
C GLN A 132 -15.75 -25.89 35.29
N VAL A 133 -16.26 -25.14 34.32
CA VAL A 133 -15.83 -25.22 32.92
C VAL A 133 -14.62 -24.29 32.74
N VAL A 134 -13.54 -24.83 32.20
CA VAL A 134 -12.30 -24.10 31.93
C VAL A 134 -12.09 -23.97 30.42
N TYR A 135 -11.45 -22.87 30.04
CA TYR A 135 -11.11 -22.56 28.65
C TYR A 135 -9.61 -22.29 28.58
N PRO A 136 -8.92 -22.74 27.52
CA PRO A 136 -7.57 -22.26 27.27
C PRO A 136 -7.58 -20.78 26.88
N ASP A 137 -6.55 -20.05 27.31
CA ASP A 137 -6.34 -18.67 26.87
C ASP A 137 -5.85 -18.63 25.43
N VAL A 138 -6.23 -17.57 24.70
CA VAL A 138 -5.70 -17.25 23.37
C VAL A 138 -4.63 -16.17 23.57
N ALA A 139 -3.38 -16.59 23.71
CA ALA A 139 -2.27 -15.70 24.09
C ALA A 139 -2.05 -14.53 23.09
N GLU A 140 -2.37 -14.76 21.82
CA GLU A 140 -2.22 -13.80 20.74
C GLU A 140 -3.35 -12.76 20.69
N ALA A 141 -4.45 -13.00 21.42
CA ALA A 141 -5.60 -12.10 21.48
C ALA A 141 -5.47 -11.15 22.68
N ILE A 142 -5.82 -9.88 22.49
CA ILE A 142 -5.90 -8.92 23.59
C ILE A 142 -7.27 -9.08 24.26
N GLY A 143 -7.38 -10.09 25.13
CA GLY A 143 -8.65 -10.49 25.72
C GLY A 143 -9.67 -10.93 24.66
N ASN A 144 -10.97 -10.72 24.92
CA ASN A 144 -12.06 -11.13 24.03
C ASN A 144 -12.32 -10.11 22.89
N ARG A 145 -11.26 -9.70 22.17
CA ARG A 145 -11.32 -8.67 21.13
C ARG A 145 -11.16 -9.29 19.73
N HIS A 146 -11.78 -8.65 18.74
CA HIS A 146 -11.82 -9.17 17.36
C HIS A 146 -10.49 -9.03 16.60
N PHE A 147 -9.75 -7.95 16.83
CA PHE A 147 -8.46 -7.67 16.21
C PHE A 147 -7.33 -7.89 17.22
N GLY A 148 -6.23 -8.47 16.75
CA GLY A 148 -5.07 -8.80 17.57
C GLY A 148 -4.10 -7.63 17.82
N VAL A 149 -3.01 -7.95 18.51
CA VAL A 149 -1.97 -6.97 18.93
C VAL A 149 -1.39 -6.19 17.76
N ASN A 150 -1.09 -6.85 16.64
CA ASN A 150 -0.50 -6.18 15.47
C ASN A 150 -1.41 -5.09 14.89
N PHE A 151 -2.74 -5.33 14.90
CA PHE A 151 -3.70 -4.33 14.47
C PHE A 151 -3.69 -3.13 15.41
N LEU A 152 -3.71 -3.37 16.74
CA LEU A 152 -3.61 -2.33 17.75
C LEU A 152 -2.36 -1.45 17.53
N LEU A 153 -1.18 -2.07 17.43
CA LEU A 153 0.08 -1.37 17.22
C LEU A 153 0.07 -0.55 15.92
N TYR A 154 -0.45 -1.13 14.84
CA TYR A 154 -0.51 -0.45 13.55
C TYR A 154 -1.41 0.79 13.61
N ILE A 155 -2.62 0.69 14.17
CA ILE A 155 -3.50 1.87 14.26
C ILE A 155 -2.96 2.93 15.21
N THR A 156 -2.24 2.54 16.28
CA THR A 156 -1.56 3.47 17.18
C THR A 156 -0.46 4.23 16.43
N TYR A 157 0.33 3.54 15.62
CA TYR A 157 1.33 4.17 14.75
C TYR A 157 0.68 5.14 13.73
N LEU A 158 -0.39 4.72 13.06
CA LEU A 158 -1.13 5.59 12.14
C LEU A 158 -1.66 6.84 12.84
N ARG A 159 -2.17 6.68 14.06
CA ARG A 159 -2.77 7.77 14.83
C ARG A 159 -1.74 8.77 15.34
N TYR A 160 -0.67 8.30 15.98
CA TYR A 160 0.25 9.15 16.73
C TYR A 160 1.56 9.44 16.01
N THR A 161 2.00 8.58 15.10
CA THR A 161 3.21 8.82 14.31
C THR A 161 2.89 9.48 12.98
N LEU A 162 1.83 9.03 12.30
CA LEU A 162 1.41 9.62 11.02
C LEU A 162 0.33 10.70 11.16
N ASN A 163 -0.19 10.92 12.37
CA ASN A 163 -1.22 11.92 12.67
C ASN A 163 -2.48 11.80 11.80
N LEU A 164 -2.87 10.57 11.44
CA LEU A 164 -4.05 10.36 10.61
C LEU A 164 -5.34 10.59 11.42
N PRO A 165 -6.35 11.27 10.84
CA PRO A 165 -7.68 11.35 11.45
C PRO A 165 -8.42 10.02 11.31
N TYR A 166 -9.33 9.72 12.24
CA TYR A 166 -10.00 8.42 12.33
C TYR A 166 -10.70 8.01 11.03
N ASN A 167 -11.42 8.93 10.38
CA ASN A 167 -12.07 8.68 9.09
C ASN A 167 -11.08 8.19 8.01
N LYS A 168 -9.86 8.75 7.97
CA LYS A 168 -8.83 8.34 7.01
C LYS A 168 -8.18 7.02 7.38
N MET A 169 -8.04 6.72 8.67
CA MET A 169 -7.60 5.39 9.11
C MET A 169 -8.62 4.33 8.74
N VAL A 170 -9.92 4.57 8.99
CA VAL A 170 -11.00 3.67 8.56
C VAL A 170 -10.96 3.44 7.06
N GLN A 171 -10.88 4.52 6.27
CA GLN A 171 -10.77 4.44 4.82
C GLN A 171 -9.57 3.58 4.41
N LEU A 172 -8.37 3.87 4.91
CA LEU A 172 -7.15 3.12 4.60
C LEU A 172 -7.29 1.63 4.93
N LEU A 173 -7.80 1.31 6.12
CA LEU A 173 -7.92 -0.07 6.60
C LEU A 173 -8.96 -0.86 5.79
N ASN A 174 -10.08 -0.25 5.43
CA ASN A 174 -11.11 -0.92 4.65
C ASN A 174 -10.72 -1.03 3.16
N ASP A 175 -10.12 0.02 2.57
CA ASP A 175 -9.73 0.02 1.16
C ASP A 175 -8.56 -0.96 0.90
N THR A 176 -7.62 -1.06 1.84
CA THR A 176 -6.38 -1.84 1.63
C THR A 176 -6.46 -3.26 2.20
N TYR A 177 -7.11 -3.42 3.35
CA TYR A 177 -7.16 -4.70 4.08
C TYR A 177 -8.56 -5.32 4.14
N GLN A 178 -9.60 -4.61 3.68
CA GLN A 178 -10.99 -5.05 3.79
C GLN A 178 -11.37 -5.39 5.24
N ALA A 179 -10.84 -4.62 6.20
CA ALA A 179 -10.92 -4.92 7.62
C ALA A 179 -12.33 -4.77 8.23
N GLY A 180 -13.27 -4.10 7.54
CA GLY A 180 -14.63 -3.91 8.02
C GLY A 180 -14.73 -3.08 9.31
N VAL A 181 -13.80 -2.15 9.53
CA VAL A 181 -13.71 -1.36 10.77
C VAL A 181 -14.52 -0.07 10.69
N SER A 182 -14.98 0.40 11.85
CA SER A 182 -15.64 1.70 12.04
C SER A 182 -14.76 2.64 12.87
N GLU A 183 -15.06 3.95 12.86
CA GLU A 183 -14.33 4.91 13.70
C GLU A 183 -14.46 4.57 15.20
N GLY A 184 -15.64 4.16 15.64
CA GLY A 184 -15.87 3.72 17.03
C GLY A 184 -14.96 2.54 17.41
N THR A 185 -14.79 1.59 16.49
CA THR A 185 -13.84 0.47 16.69
C THR A 185 -12.42 1.02 16.90
N LEU A 186 -11.97 1.94 16.06
CA LEU A 186 -10.62 2.51 16.19
C LEU A 186 -10.46 3.27 17.51
N VAL A 187 -11.46 4.07 17.92
CA VAL A 187 -11.45 4.78 19.20
C VAL A 187 -11.33 3.80 20.37
N ASP A 188 -12.08 2.70 20.35
CA ASP A 188 -12.03 1.69 21.41
C ASP A 188 -10.68 1.00 21.50
N TYR A 189 -10.06 0.68 20.36
CA TYR A 189 -8.71 0.13 20.34
C TYR A 189 -7.66 1.15 20.77
N ILE A 190 -7.78 2.43 20.38
CA ILE A 190 -6.85 3.46 20.86
C ILE A 190 -6.94 3.65 22.38
N LYS A 191 -8.14 3.55 22.97
CA LYS A 191 -8.31 3.52 24.43
C LYS A 191 -7.66 2.28 25.05
N LEU A 192 -7.79 1.13 24.41
CA LEU A 192 -7.12 -0.10 24.83
C LEU A 192 -5.59 0.05 24.78
N ALA A 193 -5.03 0.67 23.73
CA ALA A 193 -3.61 0.98 23.67
C ALA A 193 -3.18 1.86 24.86
N ALA A 194 -3.96 2.89 25.20
CA ALA A 194 -3.65 3.74 26.35
C ALA A 194 -3.62 2.94 27.67
N GLN A 195 -4.50 1.94 27.84
CA GLN A 195 -4.47 1.05 29.00
C GLN A 195 -3.24 0.14 29.00
N VAL A 196 -2.93 -0.48 27.85
CA VAL A 196 -1.78 -1.40 27.70
C VAL A 196 -0.45 -0.67 27.91
N PHE A 197 -0.29 0.54 27.38
CA PHE A 197 0.92 1.35 27.53
C PHE A 197 0.96 2.18 28.81
N GLY A 198 -0.12 2.23 29.59
CA GLY A 198 -0.24 3.04 30.80
C GLY A 198 0.89 2.84 31.81
N PRO A 199 1.27 1.60 32.16
CA PRO A 199 2.38 1.35 33.08
C PRO A 199 3.72 1.92 32.58
N GLU A 200 4.00 1.80 31.29
CA GLU A 200 5.24 2.32 30.70
C GLU A 200 5.22 3.85 30.63
N TYR A 201 4.07 4.45 30.33
CA TYR A 201 3.88 5.90 30.40
C TYR A 201 4.18 6.44 31.80
N GLU A 202 3.64 5.83 32.86
CA GLU A 202 3.91 6.26 34.23
C GLU A 202 5.38 6.04 34.62
N ARG A 203 6.02 4.96 34.15
CA ARG A 203 7.45 4.73 34.34
C ARG A 203 8.28 5.86 33.72
N ILE A 204 8.04 6.18 32.45
CA ILE A 204 8.73 7.27 31.73
C ILE A 204 8.52 8.60 32.46
N LYS A 205 7.27 8.92 32.82
CA LYS A 205 6.94 10.15 33.55
C LYS A 205 7.69 10.27 34.87
N HIS A 206 7.77 9.18 35.63
CA HIS A 206 8.51 9.15 36.89
C HIS A 206 10.03 9.31 36.68
N ASP A 207 10.59 8.73 35.63
CA ASP A 207 12.00 8.94 35.27
C ASP A 207 12.28 10.41 34.90
N MET A 208 11.38 11.04 34.14
CA MET A 208 11.48 12.45 33.74
C MET A 208 11.45 13.41 34.94
N GLN A 209 10.62 13.12 35.95
CA GLN A 209 10.56 13.91 37.19
C GLN A 209 11.87 13.91 37.99
N ARG A 210 12.72 12.88 37.80
CA ARG A 210 14.00 12.74 38.50
C ARG A 210 15.16 13.38 37.76
N GLN A 211 14.94 13.89 36.54
CA GLN A 211 16.00 14.49 35.77
C GLN A 211 16.36 15.87 36.28
N LYS A 212 17.65 16.19 36.23
CA LYS A 212 18.17 17.50 36.64
C LYS A 212 17.65 18.61 35.73
N ASN A 213 17.56 18.33 34.42
CA ASN A 213 17.06 19.22 33.41
C ASN A 213 15.99 18.46 32.61
N CYS A 214 14.84 19.08 32.38
CA CYS A 214 13.76 18.54 31.55
C CYS A 214 13.36 19.62 30.56
N HIS A 215 13.43 19.31 29.27
CA HIS A 215 12.99 20.23 28.22
C HIS A 215 11.48 20.10 28.05
N TYR A 216 10.75 21.20 28.08
CA TYR A 216 9.31 21.21 27.87
C TYR A 216 8.92 22.26 26.82
N ASP A 217 7.86 21.95 26.07
CA ASP A 217 7.22 22.84 25.11
C ASP A 217 5.70 22.69 25.23
N ASP A 218 4.96 23.79 25.08
CA ASP A 218 3.50 23.79 25.12
C ASP A 218 2.93 24.24 23.77
N THR A 219 2.02 23.42 23.23
CA THR A 219 1.29 23.75 22.02
C THR A 219 -0.18 23.92 22.34
N GLY A 220 -0.73 25.10 22.05
CA GLY A 220 -2.16 25.36 22.21
C GLY A 220 -3.02 24.53 21.25
N GLN A 221 -4.09 23.93 21.75
CA GLN A 221 -5.05 23.15 20.97
C GLN A 221 -6.48 23.47 21.40
N ARG A 222 -7.40 23.52 20.44
CA ARG A 222 -8.84 23.64 20.68
C ARG A 222 -9.43 22.25 20.90
N VAL A 223 -10.03 22.02 22.06
CA VAL A 223 -10.75 20.78 22.39
C VAL A 223 -12.15 21.17 22.80
N ASP A 224 -13.14 20.73 22.05
CA ASP A 224 -14.57 21.03 22.28
C ASP A 224 -14.89 22.52 22.46
N GLY A 225 -14.16 23.39 21.74
CA GLY A 225 -14.35 24.84 21.83
C GLY A 225 -13.68 25.48 23.06
N GLU A 226 -12.81 24.77 23.77
CA GLU A 226 -11.99 25.29 24.87
C GLU A 226 -10.50 25.28 24.49
N ASN A 227 -9.77 26.30 24.96
CA ASN A 227 -8.33 26.36 24.78
C ASN A 227 -7.70 25.40 25.79
N ARG A 228 -6.94 24.43 25.28
CA ARG A 228 -6.15 23.49 26.05
C ARG A 228 -4.70 23.55 25.58
N TRP A 229 -3.79 22.98 26.35
CA TRP A 229 -2.37 22.92 26.03
C TRP A 229 -1.93 21.47 25.99
N LEU A 230 -1.29 21.09 24.88
CA LEU A 230 -0.55 19.85 24.79
C LEU A 230 0.87 20.13 25.28
N TRP A 231 1.25 19.48 26.38
CA TRP A 231 2.59 19.62 26.94
C TRP A 231 3.45 18.48 26.42
N VAL A 232 4.56 18.83 25.80
CA VAL A 232 5.57 17.88 25.33
C VAL A 232 6.76 18.00 26.26
N PHE A 233 7.17 16.88 26.84
CA PHE A 233 8.39 16.81 27.64
C PHE A 233 9.40 15.93 26.90
N ILE A 234 10.68 16.34 26.92
CA ILE A 234 11.78 15.62 26.28
C ILE A 234 12.93 15.51 27.28
N ASN A 235 13.46 14.29 27.37
CA ASN A 235 14.68 13.92 28.11
C ASN A 235 15.90 14.10 27.21
#